data_AF-A0A7S1DRJ5-F1
#
_entry.id   AF-A0A7S1DRJ5-F1
#
_cell.length_a   1.000
_cell.length_b   1.000
_cell.length_c   1.000
_cell.angle_alpha   90.00
_cell.angle_beta   90.00
_cell.angle_gamma   90.00
#
_symmetry.space_group_name_H-M   'P 1'
#
loop_
_entity.id
_entity.type
_entity.pdbx_description
1 polymer ?
#
loop_
_entity_poly.entity_id
_entity_poly.type
_entity_poly.pdbx_seq_one_letter_code
_entity_poly.pdbx_strand_id
1 'polypeptide(L)'
;IAEYQRRMGKGDEKGAVRSAEKDRVSTCAFADRVARESIAEYQRRRGTVTYEGVQTVLATILLHDKSDDSLSVLSLGVGTKVLWEELLTSDTHGERVRDCHAEVLARRAFLRVLYDDVGLLERPPSASPPPTRLLSRPTDGGGEGGVGGYQLSPGKTLHLYSSSQPCGNATLKRWAKGSKERF
;
A
#
# COMPACT_ATOMS: atom_id res chain seq x y z
N ILE A 1 1.99 -4.14 -24.94
CA ILE A 1 1.21 -5.34 -24.51
C ILE A 1 1.70 -6.60 -25.23
N ALA A 2 1.77 -6.59 -26.57
CA ALA A 2 2.22 -7.75 -27.36
C ALA A 2 3.68 -8.18 -27.12
N GLU A 3 4.60 -7.27 -26.79
CA GLU A 3 5.99 -7.62 -26.43
C GLU A 3 6.15 -8.10 -24.98
N TYR A 4 5.35 -7.57 -24.05
CA TYR A 4 5.34 -8.01 -22.65
C TYR A 4 4.84 -9.45 -22.53
N GLN A 5 3.80 -9.80 -23.29
CA GLN A 5 3.27 -11.16 -23.36
C GLN A 5 4.22 -12.15 -24.06
N ARG A 6 4.99 -11.70 -25.06
CA ARG A 6 5.98 -12.54 -25.76
C ARG A 6 7.15 -12.95 -24.89
N ARG A 7 7.52 -12.13 -23.90
CA ARG A 7 8.66 -12.36 -23.00
C ARG A 7 8.35 -13.33 -21.85
N MET A 8 7.07 -13.53 -21.54
CA MET A 8 6.62 -14.46 -20.49
C MET A 8 6.39 -15.90 -20.99
N GLY A 9 6.49 -16.14 -22.31
CA GLY A 9 6.23 -17.46 -22.91
C GLY A 9 7.38 -18.48 -22.83
N LYS A 10 8.52 -18.10 -22.26
CA LYS A 10 9.66 -19.00 -21.99
C LYS A 10 10.25 -18.65 -20.62
N GLY A 11 9.62 -19.13 -19.55
CA GLY A 11 10.07 -18.96 -18.18
C GLY A 11 9.95 -20.28 -17.44
N ASP A 12 11.09 -20.80 -17.03
CA ASP A 12 11.37 -21.99 -16.21
C ASP A 12 10.25 -22.33 -15.20
N GLU A 13 9.81 -23.60 -15.15
CA GLU A 13 8.81 -24.12 -14.19
C GLU A 13 9.29 -24.04 -12.72
N LYS A 14 10.52 -23.61 -12.49
CA LYS A 14 11.06 -23.33 -11.17
C LYS A 14 10.97 -21.84 -10.90
N GLY A 15 9.96 -21.47 -10.10
CA GLY A 15 9.73 -20.10 -9.64
C GLY A 15 11.00 -19.39 -9.19
N ALA A 16 11.11 -18.11 -9.52
CA ALA A 16 12.29 -17.29 -9.24
C ALA A 16 12.60 -17.24 -7.73
N VAL A 17 13.74 -17.81 -7.34
CA VAL A 17 14.25 -17.76 -5.96
C VAL A 17 14.85 -16.37 -5.71
N ARG A 18 14.33 -15.65 -4.70
CA ARG A 18 14.86 -14.35 -4.25
C ARG A 18 15.66 -14.54 -2.96
N SER A 19 16.92 -14.09 -2.95
CA SER A 19 17.90 -14.37 -1.88
C SER A 19 17.78 -13.52 -0.60
N ALA A 20 16.67 -12.82 -0.34
CA ALA A 20 16.61 -11.81 0.72
C ALA A 20 15.49 -11.97 1.77
N GLU A 21 14.59 -12.94 1.65
CA GLU A 21 13.61 -13.25 2.69
C GLU A 21 13.70 -14.73 3.06
N LYS A 22 13.50 -15.04 4.35
CA LYS A 22 13.40 -16.41 4.89
C LYS A 22 12.61 -17.31 3.95
N ASP A 23 13.06 -18.56 3.77
CA ASP A 23 12.40 -19.57 2.94
C ASP A 23 10.89 -19.63 3.20
N ARG A 24 10.14 -18.94 2.35
CA ARG A 24 8.70 -18.99 2.22
C ARG A 24 8.47 -19.24 0.74
N VAL A 25 7.53 -20.13 0.42
CA VAL A 25 7.05 -20.29 -0.95
C VAL A 25 6.48 -18.94 -1.38
N SER A 26 7.26 -18.18 -2.16
CA SER A 26 6.86 -16.88 -2.70
C SER A 26 5.63 -17.10 -3.58
N THR A 27 4.49 -16.58 -3.14
CA THR A 27 3.23 -16.58 -3.87
C THR A 27 3.27 -15.55 -4.99
N CYS A 28 4.15 -15.72 -5.99
CA CYS A 28 4.25 -14.81 -7.14
C CYS A 28 2.86 -14.48 -7.71
N ALA A 29 1.96 -15.47 -7.77
CA ALA A 29 0.58 -15.28 -8.20
C ALA A 29 -0.24 -14.30 -7.33
N PHE A 30 -0.09 -14.31 -6.00
CA PHE A 30 -0.79 -13.38 -5.13
C PHE A 30 -0.18 -11.98 -5.23
N ALA A 31 1.14 -11.85 -5.21
CA ALA A 31 1.81 -10.57 -5.43
C ALA A 31 1.44 -9.95 -6.80
N ASP A 32 1.34 -10.78 -7.84
CA ASP A 32 0.89 -10.37 -9.17
C ASP A 32 -0.58 -9.91 -9.16
N ARG A 33 -1.45 -10.56 -8.39
CA ARG A 33 -2.84 -10.10 -8.19
C ARG A 33 -2.88 -8.73 -7.51
N VAL A 34 -2.14 -8.57 -6.41
CA VAL A 34 -2.05 -7.27 -5.70
C VAL A 34 -1.55 -6.17 -6.63
N ALA A 35 -0.50 -6.44 -7.42
CA ALA A 35 0.03 -5.48 -8.40
C ALA A 35 -0.99 -5.17 -9.50
N ARG A 36 -1.65 -6.19 -10.06
CA ARG A 36 -2.65 -6.03 -11.13
C ARG A 36 -3.84 -5.19 -10.68
N GLU A 37 -4.40 -5.48 -9.51
CA GLU A 37 -5.52 -4.70 -8.94
C GLU A 37 -5.13 -3.25 -8.68
N SER A 38 -3.90 -3.03 -8.17
CA SER A 38 -3.37 -1.68 -7.92
C SER A 38 -3.23 -0.86 -9.20
N ILE A 39 -2.66 -1.47 -10.24
CA ILE A 39 -2.50 -0.81 -11.55
C ILE A 39 -3.87 -0.58 -12.19
N ALA A 40 -4.79 -1.55 -12.10
CA ALA A 40 -6.13 -1.42 -12.65
C ALA A 40 -6.92 -0.27 -11.97
N GLU A 41 -6.86 -0.15 -10.63
CA GLU A 41 -7.47 0.96 -9.90
C GLU A 41 -6.86 2.30 -10.33
N TYR A 42 -5.54 2.37 -10.47
CA TYR A 42 -4.88 3.58 -10.96
C TYR A 42 -5.38 3.98 -12.34
N GLN A 43 -5.45 3.04 -13.29
CA GLN A 43 -5.95 3.34 -14.65
C GLN A 43 -7.42 3.77 -14.63
N ARG A 44 -8.26 3.17 -13.77
CA ARG A 44 -9.66 3.59 -13.59
C ARG A 44 -9.77 5.03 -13.08
N ARG A 45 -8.89 5.45 -12.17
CA ARG A 45 -8.92 6.80 -11.57
C ARG A 45 -8.22 7.88 -12.37
N ARG A 46 -7.19 7.52 -13.15
CA ARG A 46 -6.40 8.47 -13.95
C ARG A 46 -7.27 9.22 -14.97
N GLY A 47 -8.37 8.62 -15.43
CA GLY A 47 -9.22 9.19 -16.47
C GLY A 47 -8.44 9.40 -17.77
N THR A 48 -8.69 10.49 -18.47
CA THR A 48 -8.05 10.84 -19.76
C THR A 48 -6.71 11.57 -19.62
N VAL A 49 -6.26 11.88 -18.40
CA VAL A 49 -5.06 12.70 -18.20
C VAL A 49 -3.81 11.87 -18.42
N THR A 50 -3.22 11.99 -19.61
CA THR A 50 -1.94 11.40 -19.95
C THR A 50 -0.80 12.38 -19.68
N TYR A 51 -0.17 12.27 -18.50
CA TYR A 51 1.19 12.78 -18.32
C TYR A 51 2.15 11.87 -19.10
N GLU A 52 2.37 12.17 -20.37
CA GLU A 52 3.40 11.52 -21.16
C GLU A 52 4.78 11.96 -20.66
N GLY A 53 5.69 11.00 -20.46
CA GLY A 53 7.08 11.27 -20.11
C GLY A 53 7.39 11.61 -18.65
N VAL A 54 6.41 11.63 -17.73
CA VAL A 54 6.67 11.88 -16.31
C VAL A 54 6.89 10.56 -15.57
N GLN A 55 8.08 10.37 -14.99
CA GLN A 55 8.35 9.23 -14.10
C GLN A 55 7.61 9.43 -12.77
N THR A 56 6.54 8.67 -12.58
CA THR A 56 5.78 8.64 -11.32
C THR A 56 5.85 7.27 -10.69
N VAL A 57 5.88 7.22 -9.36
CA VAL A 57 5.68 5.99 -8.59
C VAL A 57 4.23 5.92 -8.16
N LEU A 58 3.64 4.73 -8.21
CA LEU A 58 2.31 4.40 -7.71
C LEU A 58 2.45 3.55 -6.45
N ALA A 59 1.65 3.82 -5.44
CA ALA A 59 1.48 2.93 -4.30
C ALA A 59 0.02 2.83 -3.89
N THR A 60 -0.36 1.69 -3.31
CA THR A 60 -1.73 1.39 -2.91
C THR A 60 -1.74 0.56 -1.62
N ILE A 61 -2.78 0.74 -0.81
CA ILE A 61 -3.09 -0.16 0.30
C ILE A 61 -4.37 -0.91 -0.07
N LEU A 62 -4.27 -2.24 -0.10
CA LEU A 62 -5.37 -3.13 -0.48
C LEU A 62 -5.86 -3.91 0.73
N LEU A 63 -7.15 -4.15 0.75
CA LEU A 63 -7.80 -5.13 1.60
C LEU A 63 -7.90 -6.45 0.86
N HIS A 64 -7.42 -7.52 1.49
CA HIS A 64 -7.72 -8.89 1.10
C HIS A 64 -8.70 -9.48 2.10
N ASP A 65 -9.89 -9.84 1.62
CA ASP A 65 -10.89 -10.58 2.38
C ASP A 65 -10.74 -12.06 2.08
N LYS A 66 -10.39 -12.86 3.10
CA LYS A 66 -10.16 -14.30 2.93
C LYS A 66 -11.45 -15.11 2.76
N SER A 67 -12.61 -14.53 3.08
CA SER A 67 -13.88 -15.24 3.01
C SER A 67 -14.32 -15.53 1.57
N ASP A 68 -14.05 -14.58 0.65
CA ASP A 68 -14.37 -14.67 -0.78
C ASP A 68 -13.13 -14.53 -1.67
N ASP A 69 -11.93 -14.50 -1.06
CA ASP A 69 -10.65 -14.27 -1.72
C ASP A 69 -10.61 -12.99 -2.57
N SER A 70 -11.35 -11.95 -2.17
CA SER A 70 -11.43 -10.68 -2.89
C SER A 70 -10.31 -9.70 -2.51
N LEU A 71 -9.89 -8.90 -3.48
CA LEU A 71 -8.95 -7.78 -3.29
C LEU A 71 -9.65 -6.47 -3.63
N SER A 72 -9.55 -5.48 -2.75
CA SER A 72 -10.07 -4.14 -2.99
C SER A 72 -9.06 -3.08 -2.59
N VAL A 73 -8.86 -2.07 -3.45
CA VAL A 73 -7.96 -0.96 -3.16
C VAL A 73 -8.66 0.03 -2.23
N LEU A 74 -8.14 0.18 -1.02
CA LEU A 74 -8.67 1.13 -0.03
C LEU A 74 -8.12 2.53 -0.25
N SER A 75 -6.83 2.63 -0.58
CA SER A 75 -6.17 3.91 -0.82
C SER A 75 -5.11 3.81 -1.89
N LEU A 76 -4.81 4.96 -2.50
CA LEU A 76 -3.89 5.09 -3.63
C LEU A 76 -3.13 6.41 -3.51
N GLY A 77 -1.84 6.39 -3.84
CA GLY A 77 -0.97 7.55 -3.92
C GLY A 77 -0.07 7.48 -5.15
N VAL A 78 0.21 8.64 -5.76
CA VAL A 78 1.13 8.77 -6.89
C VAL A 78 2.03 9.95 -6.65
N GLY A 79 3.34 9.73 -6.70
CA GLY A 79 4.31 10.82 -6.52
C GLY A 79 5.71 10.36 -6.12
N THR A 80 6.66 11.27 -6.25
CA THR A 80 8.10 11.05 -6.03
C THR A 80 8.80 12.27 -5.42
N LYS A 81 8.02 13.24 -4.96
CA LYS A 81 8.52 14.57 -4.61
C LYS A 81 8.23 14.87 -3.15
N VAL A 82 9.01 15.80 -2.60
CA VAL A 82 8.84 16.32 -1.26
C VAL A 82 8.72 17.84 -1.35
N LEU A 83 8.10 18.45 -0.35
CA LEU A 83 7.97 19.89 -0.24
C LEU A 83 9.34 20.53 0.01
N TRP A 84 9.59 21.67 -0.63
CA TRP A 84 10.79 22.48 -0.45
C TRP A 84 10.87 23.06 0.97
N GLU A 85 12.08 23.27 1.47
CA GLU A 85 12.34 23.63 2.87
C GLU A 85 11.75 24.99 3.26
N GLU A 86 11.77 25.97 2.37
CA GLU A 86 11.21 27.30 2.62
C GLU A 86 9.68 27.24 2.78
N LEU A 87 9.03 26.40 1.97
CA LEU A 87 7.59 26.16 2.06
C LEU A 87 7.23 25.32 3.29
N LEU A 88 8.13 24.45 3.75
CA LEU A 88 7.94 23.70 4.99
C LEU A 88 8.09 24.61 6.21
N THR A 89 9.12 25.46 6.22
CA THR A 89 9.43 26.36 7.35
C THR A 89 8.35 27.42 7.54
N SER A 90 7.73 27.86 6.45
CA SER A 90 6.59 28.78 6.49
C SER A 90 5.24 28.12 6.77
N ASP A 91 5.16 26.79 6.88
CA ASP A 91 3.92 26.08 7.21
C ASP A 91 3.74 25.95 8.73
N THR A 92 3.29 27.01 9.37
CA THR A 92 3.08 27.04 10.83
C THR A 92 1.80 26.33 11.27
N HIS A 93 0.89 26.03 10.35
CA HIS A 93 -0.43 25.47 10.64
C HIS A 93 -0.58 23.99 10.22
N GLY A 94 0.44 23.41 9.57
CA GLY A 94 0.44 22.02 9.13
C GLY A 94 -0.52 21.77 7.97
N GLU A 95 -0.73 22.77 7.12
CA GLU A 95 -1.69 22.72 6.01
C GLU A 95 -1.09 22.07 4.75
N ARG A 96 0.25 21.93 4.69
CA ARG A 96 0.95 21.43 3.51
C ARG A 96 1.37 19.97 3.68
N VAL A 97 1.34 19.24 2.56
CA VAL A 97 1.87 17.88 2.52
C VAL A 97 3.37 17.93 2.31
N ARG A 98 4.14 17.61 3.36
CA ARG A 98 5.61 17.61 3.32
C ARG A 98 6.18 16.55 2.38
N ASP A 99 5.59 15.36 2.36
CA ASP A 99 6.13 14.21 1.65
C ASP A 99 5.07 13.64 0.72
N CYS A 100 5.33 13.78 -0.58
CA CYS A 100 4.47 13.33 -1.67
C CYS A 100 5.05 12.09 -2.36
N HIS A 101 5.87 11.28 -1.68
CA HIS A 101 6.12 9.91 -2.13
C HIS A 101 4.83 9.11 -2.16
N ALA A 102 4.68 8.26 -3.17
CA ALA A 102 3.47 7.50 -3.42
C ALA A 102 3.01 6.70 -2.19
N GLU A 103 3.93 5.99 -1.53
CA GLU A 103 3.65 5.18 -0.34
C GLU A 103 3.20 6.02 0.86
N VAL A 104 3.73 7.25 0.99
CA VAL A 104 3.34 8.18 2.05
C VAL A 104 1.95 8.72 1.80
N LEU A 105 1.65 9.12 0.56
CA LEU A 105 0.32 9.57 0.16
C LEU A 105 -0.72 8.46 0.33
N ALA A 106 -0.42 7.23 -0.10
CA ALA A 106 -1.31 6.08 0.06
C ALA A 106 -1.62 5.81 1.54
N ARG A 107 -0.61 5.88 2.42
CA ARG A 107 -0.80 5.76 3.87
C ARG A 107 -1.66 6.90 4.44
N ARG A 108 -1.43 8.15 4.05
CA ARG A 108 -2.23 9.29 4.51
C ARG A 108 -3.70 9.17 4.08
N ALA A 109 -3.95 8.78 2.84
CA ALA A 109 -5.30 8.51 2.35
C ALA A 109 -5.95 7.32 3.10
N PHE A 110 -5.18 6.29 3.44
CA PHE A 110 -5.69 5.15 4.23
C PHE A 110 -6.12 5.54 5.65
N LEU A 111 -5.46 6.51 6.29
CA LEU A 111 -5.93 7.03 7.58
C LEU A 111 -7.36 7.58 7.49
N ARG A 112 -7.73 8.21 6.37
CA ARG A 112 -9.10 8.68 6.17
C ARG A 112 -10.10 7.52 6.13
N VAL A 113 -9.75 6.44 5.43
CA VAL A 113 -10.56 5.20 5.40
C VAL A 113 -10.78 4.66 6.81
N LEU A 114 -9.73 4.64 7.65
CA LEU A 114 -9.84 4.19 9.04
C LEU A 114 -10.76 5.10 9.86
N TYR A 115 -10.64 6.42 9.74
CA TYR A 115 -11.50 7.36 10.47
C TYR A 115 -12.97 7.25 10.04
N ASP A 116 -13.23 7.11 8.74
CA ASP A 116 -14.59 6.96 8.23
C ASP A 116 -15.23 5.64 8.72
N ASP A 117 -14.44 4.55 8.80
CA ASP A 117 -14.91 3.25 9.30
C ASP A 117 -15.12 3.26 10.83
N VAL A 118 -14.29 3.97 11.59
CA VAL A 118 -14.54 4.24 13.02
C VAL A 118 -15.85 5.03 13.19
N GLY A 119 -16.07 6.09 12.40
CA GLY A 119 -17.32 6.85 12.45
C GLY A 119 -18.56 6.04 12.03
N LEU A 120 -18.38 4.96 11.24
CA LEU A 120 -19.44 3.98 10.96
C LEU A 120 -19.72 3.07 12.14
N LEU A 121 -18.70 2.71 12.93
CA LEU A 121 -18.84 1.86 14.12
C LEU A 121 -19.48 2.57 15.31
N GLU A 122 -19.32 3.89 15.42
CA GLU A 122 -19.93 4.70 16.49
C GLU A 122 -21.38 5.08 16.21
N ARG A 123 -21.87 4.87 14.98
CA ARG A 123 -23.28 5.09 14.65
C ARG A 123 -24.17 3.99 15.24
N PRO A 124 -25.43 4.31 15.57
CA PRO A 124 -26.38 3.30 16.00
C PRO A 124 -26.52 2.21 14.92
N PRO A 125 -26.80 0.96 15.30
CA PRO A 125 -26.92 -0.14 14.35
C PRO A 125 -27.92 0.20 13.24
N SER A 126 -27.42 0.30 12.01
CA SER A 126 -28.25 0.37 10.81
C SER A 126 -28.67 -1.04 10.42
N ALA A 127 -29.89 -1.20 9.90
CA ALA A 127 -30.40 -2.46 9.36
C ALA A 127 -29.54 -3.01 8.20
N SER A 128 -28.75 -2.15 7.54
CA SER A 128 -27.78 -2.54 6.53
C SER A 128 -26.39 -1.99 6.87
N PRO A 129 -25.44 -2.81 7.34
CA PRO A 129 -24.04 -2.39 7.45
C PRO A 129 -23.50 -2.07 6.05
N PRO A 130 -22.59 -1.08 5.92
CA PRO A 130 -21.93 -0.81 4.65
C PRO A 130 -21.17 -2.07 4.17
N PRO A 131 -21.09 -2.29 2.85
CA PRO A 131 -20.57 -3.53 2.26
C PRO A 131 -19.09 -3.81 2.61
N THR A 132 -18.31 -2.82 3.05
CA THR A 132 -16.88 -2.96 3.32
C THR A 132 -16.50 -2.45 4.70
N ARG A 133 -17.06 -3.06 5.76
CA ARG A 133 -16.61 -2.78 7.13
C ARG A 133 -15.17 -3.29 7.32
N LEU A 134 -14.21 -2.41 7.58
CA LEU A 134 -12.81 -2.79 7.69
C LEU A 134 -12.48 -3.26 9.11
N LEU A 135 -12.96 -2.52 10.09
CA LEU A 135 -12.71 -2.66 11.51
C LEU A 135 -13.91 -3.28 12.23
N SER A 136 -13.62 -3.86 13.39
CA SER A 136 -14.59 -4.43 14.32
C SER A 136 -14.21 -4.04 15.74
N ARG A 137 -15.16 -4.14 16.66
CA ARG A 137 -14.87 -4.04 18.09
C ARG A 137 -14.31 -5.39 18.56
N PRO A 138 -13.26 -5.43 19.40
CA PRO A 138 -12.82 -6.64 20.05
C PRO A 138 -13.97 -7.33 20.79
N THR A 139 -14.10 -8.65 20.62
CA THR A 139 -15.08 -9.49 21.32
C THR A 139 -14.70 -9.76 22.77
N ASP A 140 -13.40 -9.65 23.05
CA ASP A 140 -12.80 -10.02 24.32
C ASP A 140 -12.91 -8.80 25.21
N GLY A 141 -13.82 -8.88 26.17
CA GLY A 141 -14.26 -7.75 26.99
C GLY A 141 -13.10 -6.94 27.55
N GLY A 142 -13.15 -5.64 27.33
CA GLY A 142 -12.59 -4.72 28.30
C GLY A 142 -13.34 -4.98 29.61
N GLY A 143 -12.75 -5.78 30.49
CA GLY A 143 -13.12 -5.77 31.91
C GLY A 143 -13.10 -4.34 32.43
N GLU A 144 -13.79 -4.06 33.52
CA GLU A 144 -13.86 -2.74 34.14
C GLU A 144 -12.45 -2.10 34.22
N GLY A 145 -12.15 -1.16 33.31
CA GLY A 145 -10.82 -0.54 33.13
C GLY A 145 -10.10 -0.77 31.78
N GLY A 146 -10.63 -1.60 30.88
CA GLY A 146 -10.08 -1.81 29.54
C GLY A 146 -10.40 -0.66 28.59
N VAL A 147 -9.37 0.01 28.05
CA VAL A 147 -9.54 1.07 27.06
C VAL A 147 -10.23 0.47 25.82
N GLY A 148 -11.42 0.98 25.48
CA GLY A 148 -12.12 0.59 24.26
C GLY A 148 -11.25 0.81 23.02
N GLY A 149 -11.36 -0.09 22.03
CA GLY A 149 -10.52 -0.04 20.84
C GLY A 149 -11.18 -0.68 19.62
N TYR A 150 -10.48 -0.59 18.48
CA TYR A 150 -10.87 -1.19 17.22
C TYR A 150 -9.79 -2.16 16.74
N GLN A 151 -10.22 -3.23 16.09
CA GLN A 151 -9.32 -4.20 15.46
C GLN A 151 -9.73 -4.42 14.02
N LEU A 152 -8.79 -4.85 13.18
CA LEU A 152 -9.13 -5.31 11.83
C LEU A 152 -10.13 -6.48 11.93
N SER A 153 -11.16 -6.47 11.08
CA SER A 153 -12.18 -7.52 11.12
C SER A 153 -11.53 -8.90 10.86
N PRO A 154 -12.02 -9.97 11.51
CA PRO A 154 -11.50 -11.32 11.30
C PRO A 154 -11.47 -11.71 9.82
N GLY A 155 -10.44 -12.43 9.41
CA GLY A 155 -10.29 -12.88 8.01
C GLY A 155 -9.78 -11.82 7.04
N LYS A 156 -9.62 -10.56 7.47
CA LYS A 156 -9.10 -9.49 6.61
C LYS A 156 -7.60 -9.31 6.78
N THR A 157 -6.90 -8.97 5.70
CA THR A 157 -5.47 -8.60 5.73
C THR A 157 -5.23 -7.38 4.85
N LEU A 158 -4.22 -6.58 5.21
CA LEU A 158 -3.83 -5.38 4.48
C LEU A 158 -2.52 -5.63 3.73
N HIS A 159 -2.45 -5.16 2.49
CA HIS A 159 -1.29 -5.34 1.61
C HIS A 159 -0.88 -4.00 1.02
N LEU A 160 0.41 -3.68 1.10
CA LEU A 160 1.00 -2.51 0.45
C LEU A 160 1.61 -2.93 -0.89
N TYR A 161 1.26 -2.23 -1.95
CA TYR A 161 1.97 -2.29 -3.21
C TYR A 161 2.65 -0.97 -3.51
N SER A 162 3.86 -1.04 -4.07
CA SER A 162 4.56 0.09 -4.68
C SER A 162 5.14 -0.35 -6.02
N SER A 163 5.00 0.50 -7.05
CA SER A 163 5.49 0.22 -8.39
C SER A 163 7.02 0.28 -8.50
N SER A 164 7.70 0.80 -7.46
CA SER A 164 9.14 0.78 -7.31
C SER A 164 9.53 0.46 -5.87
N GLN A 165 10.80 0.11 -5.64
CA GLN A 165 11.31 0.02 -4.28
C GLN A 165 11.16 1.39 -3.58
N PRO A 166 10.71 1.43 -2.32
CA PRO A 166 10.65 2.67 -1.56
C PRO A 166 12.05 3.24 -1.41
N CYS A 167 12.17 4.57 -1.43
CA CYS A 167 13.47 5.23 -1.41
C CYS A 167 14.26 4.96 -0.10
N GLY A 168 15.57 5.17 -0.13
CA GLY A 168 16.45 4.93 1.03
C GLY A 168 16.99 3.50 1.05
N ASN A 169 17.07 2.89 2.24
CA ASN A 169 17.79 1.63 2.44
C ASN A 169 17.30 0.46 1.56
N ALA A 170 16.02 0.45 1.17
CA ALA A 170 15.47 -0.59 0.29
C ALA A 170 15.99 -0.52 -1.16
N THR A 171 16.56 0.63 -1.57
CA THR A 171 17.17 0.84 -2.89
C THR A 171 18.69 0.77 -2.89
N LEU A 172 19.32 0.76 -1.70
CA LEU A 172 20.76 0.64 -1.56
C LEU A 172 21.20 -0.80 -1.87
N LYS A 173 21.56 -1.03 -3.12
CA LYS A 173 22.15 -2.30 -3.53
C LYS A 173 23.62 -2.29 -3.14
N ARG A 174 23.97 -3.05 -2.10
CA ARG A 174 25.37 -3.32 -1.70
C ARG A 174 26.06 -4.14 -2.79
N TRP A 175 26.44 -3.51 -3.90
CA TRP A 175 27.17 -4.17 -4.98
C TRP A 175 28.69 -4.11 -4.83
N ALA A 176 29.21 -3.38 -3.86
CA ALA A 176 30.64 -3.32 -3.59
C ALA A 176 30.97 -3.85 -2.19
N LYS A 177 31.84 -4.86 -2.12
CA LYS A 177 32.70 -5.02 -0.94
C LYS A 177 33.62 -3.81 -0.95
N GLY A 178 33.31 -2.80 -0.13
CA GLY A 178 34.24 -1.70 0.10
C GLY A 178 35.55 -2.31 0.60
N SER A 179 36.59 -2.30 -0.22
CA SER A 179 37.94 -2.48 0.28
C SER A 179 38.18 -1.33 1.26
N LYS A 180 38.71 -1.63 2.46
CA LYS A 180 39.14 -0.60 3.40
C LYS A 180 40.04 0.38 2.65
N GLU A 181 39.67 1.66 2.63
CA GLU A 181 40.59 2.70 2.20
C GLU A 181 41.84 2.59 3.07
N ARG A 182 42.99 2.41 2.41
CA ARG A 182 44.30 2.50 3.06
C ARG A 182 44.70 3.95 2.96
N PHE A 183 44.58 4.66 4.08
CA PHE A 183 45.29 5.92 4.31
C PHE A 183 46.76 5.62 4.62
#